data_AF-A0AAU3GI56-F1
#
_entry.id   AF-A0AAU3GI56-F1
#
_cell.length_a   1.000
_cell.length_b   1.000
_cell.length_c   1.000
_cell.angle_alpha   90.00
_cell.angle_beta   90.00
_cell.angle_gamma   90.00
#
_symmetry.space_group_name_H-M   'P 1'
#
loop_
_entity.id
_entity.type
_entity.pdbx_description
1 polymer ?
#
loop_
_entity_poly.entity_id
_entity_poly.type
_entity_poly.pdbx_seq_one_letter_code
_entity_poly.pdbx_strand_id
1 'polypeptide(L)' 'MGVSEQDPQIPDPQVRERAGARRYTAAYKARILEEYDRLDKAGKGALMRREGLYS' A
#
# COMPACT_ATOMS: atom_id res chain seq x y z
N MET A 1 45.01 -13.77 24.67
CA MET A 1 43.60 -13.86 25.12
C MET A 1 42.88 -12.69 24.46
N GLY A 2 42.10 -12.82 23.40
CA GLY A 2 41.22 -13.92 23.00
C GLY A 2 39.82 -13.67 23.55
N VAL A 3 39.12 -12.65 23.04
CA VAL A 3 37.65 -12.57 23.16
C VAL A 3 37.09 -12.19 21.80
N SER A 4 36.48 -13.21 21.19
CA SER A 4 35.71 -13.17 19.97
C SER A 4 34.33 -12.63 20.33
N GLU A 5 33.98 -11.41 19.93
CA GLU A 5 32.58 -10.97 19.96
C GLU A 5 32.00 -11.31 18.59
N GLN A 6 31.31 -12.44 18.52
CA GLN A 6 30.59 -12.86 17.34
C GLN A 6 29.48 -11.85 17.09
N ASP A 7 29.59 -11.06 16.02
CA ASP A 7 28.45 -10.32 15.48
C ASP A 7 27.32 -11.32 15.19
N PRO A 8 26.17 -11.25 15.88
CA PRO A 8 25.07 -12.14 15.57
C PRO A 8 24.62 -11.81 14.15
N GLN A 9 24.88 -12.74 13.22
CA GLN A 9 24.40 -12.72 11.85
C GLN A 9 22.89 -12.47 11.87
N ILE A 10 22.47 -11.22 11.66
CA ILE A 10 21.07 -10.86 11.46
C ILE A 10 20.64 -11.63 10.22
N PRO A 11 19.72 -12.61 10.33
CA PRO A 11 19.29 -13.37 9.17
C PRO A 11 18.63 -12.41 8.19
N ASP A 12 18.98 -12.51 6.91
CA ASP A 12 18.29 -11.76 5.86
C ASP A 12 16.79 -12.01 5.99
N PRO A 13 15.96 -10.96 6.07
CA PRO A 13 14.52 -11.13 6.17
C PRO A 13 14.01 -11.90 4.95
N GLN A 14 13.54 -13.13 5.19
CA GLN A 14 12.94 -14.01 4.17
C GLN A 14 11.66 -13.41 3.57
N VAL A 15 11.11 -12.39 4.23
CA VAL A 15 9.98 -11.58 3.76
C VAL A 15 10.54 -10.30 3.14
N ARG A 16 10.34 -10.14 1.83
CA ARG A 16 10.61 -8.86 1.15
C ARG A 16 9.82 -7.75 1.83
N GLU A 17 10.46 -6.62 2.07
CA GLU A 17 9.78 -5.44 2.62
C GLU A 17 8.50 -5.16 1.85
N ARG A 18 7.40 -4.93 2.59
CA ARG A 18 6.10 -4.60 2.00
C ARG A 18 6.29 -3.31 1.19
N ALA A 19 5.82 -3.32 -0.06
CA ALA A 19 5.84 -2.13 -0.90
C ALA A 19 5.26 -0.95 -0.11
N GLY A 20 5.96 0.19 -0.13
CA GLY A 20 5.60 1.36 0.65
C GLY A 20 4.14 1.79 0.43
N ALA A 21 3.55 2.45 1.43
CA ALA A 21 2.17 2.91 1.34
C ALA A 21 1.97 3.79 0.09
N ARG A 22 0.95 3.47 -0.71
CA ARG A 22 0.59 4.26 -1.89
C ARG A 22 0.26 5.69 -1.47
N ARG A 23 0.96 6.68 -2.04
CA ARG A 23 0.67 8.09 -1.82
C ARG A 23 -0.22 8.62 -2.93
N TYR A 24 -1.42 9.06 -2.55
CA TYR A 24 -2.38 9.64 -3.48
C TYR A 24 -2.28 11.17 -3.49
N THR A 25 -2.17 11.74 -4.69
CA THR A 25 -2.17 13.21 -4.87
C THR A 25 -3.56 13.79 -4.59
N ALA A 26 -3.64 15.09 -4.31
CA ALA A 26 -4.92 15.77 -4.11
C ALA A 26 -5.81 15.68 -5.37
N ALA A 27 -5.22 15.86 -6.56
CA ALA A 27 -5.91 15.74 -7.83
C ALA A 27 -6.48 14.33 -8.08
N TYR A 28 -5.74 13.29 -7.69
CA TYR A 28 -6.23 11.91 -7.75
C TYR A 28 -7.48 11.75 -6.89
N LYS A 29 -7.41 12.19 -5.63
CA LYS A 29 -8.55 12.09 -4.70
C LYS A 29 -9.78 12.85 -5.23
N ALA A 30 -9.59 14.04 -5.79
CA ALA A 30 -10.68 14.83 -6.36
C ALA A 30 -11.38 14.09 -7.52
N ARG A 31 -10.62 13.52 -8.46
CA ARG A 31 -11.20 12.73 -9.56
C ARG A 31 -12.01 11.54 -9.08
N ILE A 32 -11.49 10.82 -8.08
CA ILE A 32 -12.19 9.68 -7.51
C ILE A 32 -13.51 10.10 -6.87
N LEU A 33 -13.54 11.23 -6.15
CA LEU A 33 -14.78 11.76 -5.55
C LEU A 33 -15.80 12.17 -6.63
N GLU A 34 -15.36 12.88 -7.67
CA GLU A 34 -16.23 13.29 -8.78
C GLU A 34 -16.84 12.10 -9.53
N GLU A 35 -16.08 11.02 -9.73
CA GLU A 35 -16.60 9.79 -10.33
C GLU A 35 -17.52 9.04 -9.36
N TYR A 36 -17.14 8.97 -8.08
CA TYR A 36 -17.93 8.30 -7.04
C TYR A 36 -19.33 8.90 -6.89
N ASP A 37 -19.44 10.22 -6.91
CA ASP A 37 -20.73 10.91 -6.76
C ASP A 37 -21.67 10.69 -7.95
N ARG A 38 -21.14 10.38 -9.13
CA ARG A 38 -21.92 10.10 -10.34
C ARG A 38 -22.40 8.64 -10.44
N LEU A 39 -21.88 7.75 -9.60
CA LEU A 39 -22.16 6.32 -9.67
C LEU A 39 -23.26 5.89 -8.68
N ASP A 40 -23.97 4.84 -9.06
CA ASP A 40 -24.91 4.14 -8.20
C ASP A 40 -24.18 3.26 -7.16
N LYS A 41 -24.94 2.63 -6.26
CA LYS A 41 -24.36 1.83 -5.17
C LYS A 41 -23.48 0.67 -5.67
N ALA A 42 -23.83 0.03 -6.78
CA ALA A 42 -22.99 -1.01 -7.38
C ALA A 42 -21.76 -0.41 -8.07
N GLY A 43 -21.94 0.68 -8.84
CA GLY A 43 -20.85 1.38 -9.51
C GLY A 43 -19.78 1.90 -8.55
N LYS A 44 -20.17 2.45 -7.40
CA LYS A 44 -19.24 2.88 -6.33
C LYS A 44 -18.31 1.76 -5.87
N GLY A 45 -18.87 0.55 -5.69
CA GLY A 45 -18.08 -0.62 -5.33
C GLY A 45 -17.16 -1.11 -6.44
N ALA A 46 -17.56 -0.98 -7.70
CA ALA A 46 -16.72 -1.32 -8.84
C ALA A 46 -15.54 -0.34 -9.01
N LEU A 47 -15.80 0.96 -8.85
CA LEU A 47 -14.79 2.03 -8.86
C LEU A 47 -13.69 1.78 -7.84
N MET A 48 -14.04 1.53 -6.58
CA MET A 48 -13.06 1.34 -5.51
C MET A 48 -12.16 0.11 -5.72
N ARG A 49 -12.70 -0.98 -6.29
CA ARG A 49 -11.92 -2.19 -6.61
C ARG A 49 -10.98 -1.97 -7.80
N ARG A 50 -11.46 -1.30 -8.85
CA ARG A 50 -10.65 -0.92 -10.02
C ARG A 50 -9.44 -0.08 -9.63
N GLU A 51 -9.65 0.87 -8.72
CA GLU A 51 -8.61 1.77 -8.23
C GLU A 51 -7.71 1.12 -7.15
N GLY A 52 -8.07 -0.08 -6.68
CA GLY A 52 -7.34 -0.77 -5.61
C GLY A 52 -7.39 -0.02 -4.27
N LEU A 53 -8.46 0.75 -4.05
CA LEU A 53 -8.74 1.48 -2.81
C LEU A 53 -9.49 0.61 -1.78
N TYR A 54 -10.07 -0.51 -2.23
CA TYR A 54 -10.72 -1.49 -1.38
C TYR A 54 -10.17 -2.87 -1.72
N SER A 55 -9.57 -3.52 -0.72
CA SER A 55 -9.13 -4.92 -0.76
C SER A 55 -10.08 -5.79 0.05
#